data_AF-A0A2N2I4Y9-F1
#
_entry.id   AF-A0A2N2I4Y9-F1
#
_cell.length_a   1.000
_cell.length_b   1.000
_cell.length_c   1.000
_cell.angle_alpha   90.00
_cell.angle_beta   90.00
_cell.angle_gamma   90.00
#
_symmetry.space_group_name_H-M   'P 1'
#
loop_
_entity.id
_entity.type
_entity.pdbx_description
1 polymer ?
#
loop_
_entity_poly.entity_id
_entity_poly.type
_entity_poly.pdbx_seq_one_letter_code
_entity_poly.pdbx_strand_id
1 'polypeptide(L)'
;MKAKNYILEKLTALMAAKGVALPAKTTIEAPKSEQHGDMATNIAMVMPREKGQNPRAVAEELKTELLAMCPEIADIEIAGPGFINFTFKPVFWQEVALTALENAADFGRINVGQG
;
A
#
# COMPACT_ATOMS: atom_id res chain seq x y z
N MET A 1 -9.88 -2.44 -3.35
CA MET A 1 -9.11 -3.68 -3.10
C MET A 1 -8.50 -3.59 -1.70
N LYS A 2 -8.58 -4.65 -0.88
CA LYS A 2 -8.14 -4.64 0.54
C LYS A 2 -6.69 -4.18 0.71
N ALA A 3 -5.74 -4.69 -0.10
CA ALA A 3 -4.34 -4.27 -0.07
C ALA A 3 -4.13 -2.77 -0.36
N LYS A 4 -4.78 -2.23 -1.40
CA LYS A 4 -4.71 -0.80 -1.72
C LYS A 4 -5.19 0.08 -0.56
N ASN A 5 -6.33 -0.29 0.04
CA ASN A 5 -6.89 0.46 1.16
C ASN A 5 -6.00 0.38 2.39
N TYR A 6 -5.45 -0.81 2.68
CA TYR A 6 -4.49 -1.01 3.76
C TYR A 6 -3.25 -0.11 3.59
N ILE A 7 -2.63 -0.10 2.41
CA ILE A 7 -1.46 0.77 2.14
C ILE A 7 -1.84 2.24 2.29
N LEU A 8 -2.99 2.65 1.73
CA LEU A 8 -3.45 4.03 1.82
C LEU A 8 -3.63 4.49 3.27
N GLU A 9 -4.25 3.66 4.11
CA GLU A 9 -4.46 3.93 5.52
C GLU A 9 -3.12 4.08 6.26
N LYS A 10 -2.20 3.13 6.06
CA LYS A 10 -0.89 3.13 6.71
C LYS A 10 -0.01 4.30 6.26
N LEU A 11 -0.01 4.61 4.96
CA LEU A 11 0.68 5.80 4.44
C LEU A 11 0.09 7.08 5.02
N THR A 12 -1.24 7.18 5.11
CA THR A 12 -1.90 8.35 5.69
C THR A 12 -1.53 8.53 7.17
N ALA A 13 -1.53 7.44 7.94
CA ALA A 13 -1.12 7.45 9.34
C ALA A 13 0.36 7.85 9.51
N LEU A 14 1.25 7.31 8.67
CA LEU A 14 2.67 7.64 8.69
C LEU A 14 2.92 9.12 8.36
N MET A 15 2.24 9.63 7.35
CA MET A 15 2.32 11.04 6.95
C MET A 15 1.81 11.97 8.05
N ALA A 16 0.68 11.62 8.67
CA ALA A 16 0.15 12.37 9.79
C ALA A 16 1.13 12.40 10.98
N ALA A 17 1.81 11.29 11.27
CA ALA A 17 2.84 11.23 12.31
C ALA A 17 4.05 12.13 12.01
N LYS A 18 4.39 12.32 10.73
CA LYS A 18 5.40 13.29 10.26
C LYS A 18 4.87 14.74 10.18
N GLY A 19 3.59 14.98 10.52
CA GLY A 19 2.97 16.31 10.47
C GLY A 19 2.68 16.81 9.05
N VAL A 20 2.62 15.91 8.07
CA VAL A 20 2.41 16.25 6.66
C VAL A 20 1.17 15.53 6.13
N ALA A 21 0.39 16.18 5.26
CA ALA A 21 -0.74 15.52 4.60
C ALA A 21 -0.25 14.57 3.50
N LEU A 22 -1.01 13.51 3.23
CA LEU A 22 -0.72 12.63 2.10
C LEU A 22 -0.77 13.45 0.79
N PRO A 23 0.30 13.44 -0.03
CA PRO A 23 0.31 14.21 -1.27
C PRO A 23 -0.82 13.75 -2.21
N ALA A 24 -1.55 14.71 -2.79
CA ALA A 24 -2.67 14.40 -3.69
C ALA A 24 -2.25 13.62 -4.97
N LYS A 25 -0.97 13.67 -5.33
CA LYS A 25 -0.40 12.93 -6.47
C LYS A 25 0.05 11.50 -6.12
N THR A 26 -0.19 11.05 -4.90
CA THR A 26 0.15 9.70 -4.47
C THR A 26 -0.71 8.69 -5.23
N THR A 27 -0.06 7.78 -5.95
CA THR A 27 -0.70 6.66 -6.62
C THR A 27 -0.38 5.38 -5.86
N ILE A 28 -1.37 4.49 -5.81
CA ILE A 28 -1.24 3.14 -5.27
C ILE A 28 -1.94 2.23 -6.26
N GLU A 29 -1.16 1.40 -6.95
CA GLU A 29 -1.59 0.57 -8.07
C GLU A 29 -0.87 -0.78 -8.08
N ALA A 30 -1.44 -1.77 -8.76
CA ALA A 30 -0.74 -3.03 -8.96
C ALA A 30 0.46 -2.79 -9.88
N PRO A 31 1.64 -3.38 -9.58
CA PRO A 31 2.81 -3.22 -10.43
C PRO A 31 2.58 -3.84 -11.81
N LYS A 32 3.28 -3.33 -12.82
CA LYS A 32 3.20 -3.84 -14.20
C LYS A 32 3.77 -5.26 -14.37
N SER A 33 4.61 -5.70 -13.44
CA SER A 33 5.23 -7.01 -13.41
C SER A 33 5.04 -7.61 -12.03
N GLU A 34 4.62 -8.87 -11.97
CA GLU A 34 4.41 -9.63 -10.72
C GLU A 34 5.70 -9.79 -9.90
N GLN A 35 6.87 -9.60 -10.53
CA GLN A 35 8.17 -9.61 -9.85
C GLN A 35 8.34 -8.42 -8.89
N HIS A 36 7.56 -7.36 -9.05
CA HIS A 36 7.59 -6.16 -8.22
C HIS A 36 6.57 -6.19 -7.08
N GLY A 37 6.19 -7.39 -6.64
CA GLY A 37 5.27 -7.59 -5.53
C GLY A 37 3.80 -7.42 -5.90
N ASP A 38 2.99 -7.18 -4.89
CA ASP A 38 1.53 -7.11 -5.03
C ASP A 38 1.03 -5.69 -5.35
N MET A 39 1.72 -4.67 -4.83
CA MET A 39 1.29 -3.28 -4.90
C MET A 39 2.50 -2.35 -5.01
N ALA A 40 2.34 -1.22 -5.71
CA ALA A 40 3.37 -0.21 -5.86
C ALA A 40 2.82 1.20 -5.56
N THR A 41 3.70 2.08 -5.06
CA THR A 41 3.40 3.50 -4.84
C THR A 41 4.53 4.41 -5.26
N ASN A 42 4.16 5.62 -5.71
CA ASN A 42 5.09 6.70 -6.06
C ASN A 42 5.37 7.69 -4.90
N ILE A 43 4.94 7.38 -3.68
CA ILE A 43 4.93 8.33 -2.55
C ILE A 43 6.28 9.02 -2.32
N ALA A 44 7.40 8.29 -2.40
CA ALA A 44 8.74 8.85 -2.18
C ALA A 44 9.12 9.93 -3.20
N MET A 45 8.51 9.92 -4.38
CA MET A 45 8.75 10.93 -5.43
C MET A 45 7.91 12.19 -5.24
N VAL A 46 6.71 12.06 -4.66
CA VAL A 46 5.72 13.15 -4.52
C VAL A 46 5.69 13.76 -3.12
N MET A 47 6.29 13.10 -2.14
CA MET A 47 6.40 13.61 -0.77
C MET A 47 7.21 14.91 -0.73
N PRO A 48 6.77 15.91 0.07
CA PRO A 48 7.60 17.06 0.41
C PRO A 48 8.92 16.59 1.02
N ARG A 49 10.03 16.99 0.40
CA ARG A 49 11.38 16.63 0.81
C ARG A 49 12.27 17.86 0.78
N GLU A 50 13.36 17.84 1.53
CA GLU A 50 14.29 18.96 1.54
C GLU A 50 14.94 19.15 0.17
N LYS A 51 15.28 20.41 -0.15
CA LYS A 51 15.89 20.74 -1.43
C LYS A 51 17.24 20.03 -1.55
N GLY A 52 17.38 19.16 -2.55
CA GLY A 52 18.59 18.36 -2.78
C GLY A 52 18.58 16.99 -2.11
N GLN A 53 17.53 16.64 -1.34
CA GLN A 53 17.40 15.31 -0.76
C GLN A 53 17.18 14.26 -1.86
N ASN A 54 17.97 13.20 -1.82
CA ASN A 54 17.87 12.09 -2.76
C ASN A 54 16.52 11.36 -2.57
N PRO A 55 15.64 11.27 -3.59
CA PRO A 55 14.37 10.55 -3.48
C PRO A 55 14.52 9.10 -3.02
N ARG A 56 15.64 8.45 -3.36
CA ARG A 56 15.94 7.09 -2.91
C ARG A 56 16.18 7.02 -1.40
N ALA A 57 16.86 8.01 -0.82
CA ALA A 57 17.07 8.05 0.63
C ALA A 57 15.73 8.20 1.38
N VAL A 58 14.81 9.02 0.85
CA VAL A 58 13.45 9.14 1.38
C VAL A 58 12.70 7.81 1.27
N ALA A 59 12.85 7.09 0.16
CA ALA A 59 12.24 5.78 -0.01
C ALA A 59 12.77 4.74 1.01
N GLU A 60 14.07 4.74 1.31
CA GLU A 60 14.68 3.84 2.31
C GLU A 60 14.21 4.15 3.74
N GLU A 61 14.07 5.43 4.09
CA GLU A 61 13.49 5.86 5.38
C GLU A 61 12.05 5.35 5.52
N LEU A 62 11.21 5.62 4.50
CA LEU A 62 9.83 5.15 4.48
C LEU A 62 9.74 3.63 4.51
N LYS A 63 10.62 2.92 3.80
CA LYS A 63 10.70 1.46 3.85
C LYS A 63 10.91 0.96 5.29
N THR A 64 11.86 1.56 6.01
CA THR A 64 12.19 1.17 7.38
C THR A 64 11.00 1.38 8.31
N GLU A 65 10.36 2.54 8.21
CA GLU A 65 9.19 2.87 9.04
C GLU A 65 7.96 2.00 8.70
N LEU A 66 7.71 1.76 7.41
CA LEU A 66 6.61 0.92 6.94
C LEU A 66 6.79 -0.54 7.38
N LEU A 67 8.00 -1.09 7.29
CA LEU A 67 8.30 -2.44 7.78
C LEU A 67 8.14 -2.55 9.30
N ALA A 68 8.44 -1.48 10.06
CA ALA A 68 8.25 -1.47 11.50
C ALA A 68 6.77 -1.39 11.92
N MET A 69 5.95 -0.65 11.17
CA MET A 69 4.53 -0.43 11.51
C MET A 69 3.54 -1.42 10.89
N CYS A 70 3.94 -2.12 9.81
CA CYS A 70 3.08 -3.02 9.03
C CYS A 70 3.59 -4.46 9.08
N PRO A 71 3.24 -5.26 10.11
CA PRO A 71 3.69 -6.64 10.22
C PRO A 71 3.18 -7.56 9.11
N GLU A 72 2.13 -7.16 8.37
CA GLU A 72 1.55 -7.90 7.25
C GLU A 72 2.37 -7.77 5.95
N ILE A 73 3.28 -6.80 5.88
CA ILE A 73 4.21 -6.63 4.76
C ILE A 73 5.37 -7.62 4.95
N ALA A 74 5.64 -8.43 3.93
CA ALA A 74 6.74 -9.38 3.90
C ALA A 74 8.04 -8.70 3.48
N ASP A 75 7.97 -7.86 2.45
CA ASP A 75 9.13 -7.13 1.91
C ASP A 75 8.71 -5.82 1.24
N ILE A 76 9.67 -4.90 1.16
CA ILE A 76 9.56 -3.64 0.44
C ILE A 76 10.78 -3.48 -0.47
N GLU A 77 10.56 -3.38 -1.77
CA GLU A 77 11.59 -3.13 -2.78
C GLU A 77 11.51 -1.67 -3.26
N ILE A 78 12.66 -1.03 -3.45
CA ILE A 78 12.74 0.34 -4.01
C ILE A 78 13.26 0.28 -5.45
N ALA A 79 12.34 0.51 -6.39
CA ALA A 79 12.63 0.49 -7.81
C ALA A 79 12.94 1.89 -8.36
N GLY A 80 14.00 1.95 -9.18
CA GLY A 80 14.39 3.14 -9.94
C GLY A 80 14.53 4.39 -9.06
N PRO A 81 13.86 5.51 -9.43
CA PRO A 81 14.00 6.81 -8.76
C PRO A 81 13.16 6.96 -7.48
N GLY A 82 12.46 5.92 -7.02
CA GLY A 82 11.68 5.98 -5.77
C GLY A 82 10.26 5.40 -5.86
N PHE A 83 10.03 4.41 -6.73
CA PHE A 83 8.84 3.58 -6.57
C PHE A 83 9.06 2.61 -5.43
N ILE A 84 8.09 2.54 -4.53
CA ILE A 84 8.07 1.59 -3.42
C ILE A 84 7.11 0.47 -3.78
N ASN A 85 7.67 -0.73 -3.92
CA ASN A 85 6.98 -1.96 -4.22
C ASN A 85 6.77 -2.75 -2.93
N PHE A 86 5.57 -3.28 -2.72
CA PHE A 86 5.16 -4.00 -1.53
C PHE A 86 4.85 -5.44 -1.86
N THR A 87 5.42 -6.35 -1.08
CA THR A 87 5.08 -7.77 -1.08
C THR A 87 4.42 -8.08 0.26
N PHE A 88 3.19 -8.60 0.25
CA PHE A 88 2.47 -8.98 1.46
C PHE A 88 2.79 -10.42 1.87
N LYS A 89 2.65 -10.69 3.16
CA LYS A 89 2.70 -12.07 3.67
C LYS A 89 1.47 -12.85 3.15
N PRO A 90 1.61 -14.14 2.84
CA PRO A 90 0.48 -14.96 2.39
C PRO A 90 -0.73 -14.93 3.35
N VAL A 91 -0.48 -14.80 4.65
CA VAL A 91 -1.51 -14.71 5.70
C VAL A 91 -2.46 -13.53 5.47
N PHE A 92 -1.94 -12.38 5.00
CA PHE A 92 -2.77 -11.21 4.69
C PHE A 92 -3.86 -11.53 3.65
N TRP A 93 -3.50 -12.34 2.65
CA TRP A 93 -4.42 -12.78 1.60
C TRP A 93 -5.38 -13.87 2.06
N GLN A 94 -4.91 -14.77 2.93
CA GLN A 94 -5.76 -15.80 3.55
C GLN A 94 -6.88 -15.17 4.39
N GLU A 95 -6.59 -14.12 5.15
CA GLU A 95 -7.62 -13.37 5.87
C GLU A 95 -8.63 -12.73 4.92
N VAL A 96 -8.19 -12.21 3.77
CA VAL A 96 -9.13 -11.68 2.76
C VAL A 96 -10.07 -12.77 2.27
N ALA A 97 -9.53 -13.95 1.97
CA ALA A 97 -10.31 -15.10 1.51
C ALA A 97 -11.27 -15.60 2.59
N LEU A 98 -10.83 -15.70 3.84
CA LEU A 98 -11.65 -16.10 4.98
C LEU A 98 -12.76 -15.08 5.25
N THR A 99 -12.46 -13.78 5.29
CA THR A 99 -13.49 -12.74 5.46
C THR A 99 -14.49 -12.77 4.29
N ALA A 100 -14.04 -13.01 3.06
CA ALA A 100 -14.95 -13.16 1.92
C ALA A 100 -15.85 -14.40 2.06
N LEU A 101 -15.33 -15.50 2.60
CA LEU A 101 -16.06 -16.74 2.87
C LEU A 101 -16.99 -16.64 4.09
N GLU A 102 -16.62 -15.91 5.14
CA GLU A 102 -17.48 -15.65 6.31
C GLU A 102 -18.64 -14.71 5.95
N ASN A 103 -18.41 -13.79 5.00
CA ASN A 103 -19.47 -13.03 4.35
C ASN A 103 -20.23 -13.84 3.28
N ALA A 104 -19.96 -15.15 3.10
CA ALA A 104 -20.71 -16.00 2.15
C ALA A 104 -22.15 -16.29 2.58
N ALA A 105 -22.57 -15.89 3.78
CA ALA A 105 -24.00 -15.79 4.09
C ALA A 105 -24.71 -14.75 3.17
N ASP A 106 -23.97 -13.78 2.62
CA ASP A 106 -24.48 -12.73 1.72
C ASP A 106 -23.72 -12.61 0.38
N PHE A 107 -22.59 -13.31 0.19
CA PHE A 107 -21.81 -13.28 -1.05
C PHE A 107 -22.56 -13.97 -2.20
N GLY A 108 -23.08 -13.18 -3.15
CA GLY A 108 -23.85 -13.65 -4.30
C GLY A 108 -25.30 -13.13 -4.35
N ARG A 109 -25.78 -12.43 -3.31
CA ARG A 109 -27.06 -11.71 -3.38
C ARG A 109 -26.88 -10.34 -4.02
N ILE A 110 -26.77 -10.31 -5.34
CA ILE A 110 -27.12 -9.11 -6.08
C ILE A 110 -28.64 -9.13 -6.20
N ASN A 111 -29.35 -8.22 -5.53
CA ASN A 111 -30.78 -8.02 -5.75
C ASN A 111 -30.96 -7.21 -7.04
N VAL A 112 -30.63 -7.80 -8.20
CA VAL A 112 -30.98 -7.25 -9.50
C VAL A 112 -32.42 -7.69 -9.79
N GLY A 113 -33.39 -6.95 -9.26
CA GLY A 113 -34.80 -7.32 -9.41
C GLY A 113 -35.81 -6.49 -8.62
N GLN A 114 -35.57 -5.19 -8.40
CA GLN A 114 -36.63 -4.28 -7.96
C GLN A 114 -36.66 -3.03 -8.84
N GLY A 115 -37.42 -3.12 -9.95
CA GLY A 115 -37.82 -1.98 -10.80
C GLY A 115 -37.40 -2.13 -12.24
#